data_AF-A0A1M6W516-F1
#
_entry.id   AF-A0A1M6W516-F1
#
_cell.length_a   1.000
_cell.length_b   1.000
_cell.length_c   1.000
_cell.angle_alpha   90.00
_cell.angle_beta   90.00
_cell.angle_gamma   90.00
#
_symmetry.space_group_name_H-M   'P 1'
#
loop_
_entity.id
_entity.type
_entity.pdbx_description
1 polymer ?
#
loop_
_entity_poly.entity_id
_entity_poly.type
_entity_poly.pdbx_seq_one_letter_code
_entity_poly.pdbx_strand_id
1 'polypeptide(L)'
;MSYKLFIGLALTILCACSDDTSSTKPSPEEPENASSSSIQENNSLSSSSITAIESSSSVEVTSSAEESMSSSEDFVLSSDSAPVSSSSKVTASNYDPVTGILTDERDGETYKTAKIGTQVWMGENLRFVVEKGENSCQHFDNDISDSIAKKFGRHYSWIAAAQLPCEYDTLWAFSGDNSIIKEPHQGICPSGWHIPTRDEWQTLLSTVPLQSILSTEWKKTLHGYEGTDDYGFSLNRGRFEVEDYQEFLILNERAIDKNYSIAIYHDENPVHLVTSPKFYSGAYLRCLMD
;
A
#
# COMPACT_ATOMS: atom_id res chain seq x y z
N MET A 1 -55.83 34.07 -31.44
CA MET A 1 -54.93 33.11 -30.76
C MET A 1 -55.18 33.27 -29.28
N SER A 2 -55.60 32.22 -28.58
CA SER A 2 -56.45 32.38 -27.39
C SER A 2 -55.88 31.69 -26.15
N TYR A 3 -55.72 32.50 -25.10
CA TYR A 3 -55.76 32.21 -23.67
C TYR A 3 -55.02 31.00 -23.06
N LYS A 4 -54.27 31.31 -21.99
CA LYS A 4 -53.75 30.35 -21.01
C LYS A 4 -54.91 29.68 -20.25
N LEU A 5 -54.68 28.45 -19.77
CA LEU A 5 -55.36 27.93 -18.59
C LEU A 5 -54.33 27.35 -17.62
N PHE A 6 -54.59 27.49 -16.33
CA PHE A 6 -53.80 26.97 -15.21
C PHE A 6 -54.78 26.32 -14.21
N ILE A 7 -54.25 25.78 -13.11
CA ILE A 7 -54.96 25.07 -12.01
C ILE A 7 -55.09 23.57 -12.27
N GLY A 8 -54.69 22.79 -11.27
CA GLY A 8 -55.09 21.41 -11.05
C GLY A 8 -55.57 21.24 -9.61
N LEU A 9 -56.13 20.07 -9.27
CA LEU A 9 -56.43 19.68 -7.89
C LEU A 9 -56.36 18.15 -7.77
N ALA A 10 -56.04 17.65 -6.59
CA ALA A 10 -56.05 16.22 -6.27
C ALA A 10 -57.43 15.78 -5.75
N LEU A 11 -57.70 14.48 -5.81
CA LEU A 11 -58.57 13.77 -4.86
C LEU A 11 -58.15 12.29 -4.76
N THR A 12 -58.61 11.56 -3.74
CA THR A 12 -58.03 10.30 -3.27
C THR A 12 -59.09 9.27 -2.83
N ILE A 13 -58.60 8.14 -2.30
CA ILE A 13 -59.22 7.13 -1.41
C ILE A 13 -60.08 6.02 -2.05
N LEU A 14 -59.91 4.82 -1.43
CA LEU A 14 -60.70 3.58 -1.46
C LEU A 14 -60.51 2.64 -2.68
N CYS A 15 -60.52 1.32 -2.56
CA CYS A 15 -60.19 0.31 -1.52
C CYS A 15 -60.97 -0.96 -1.89
N ALA A 16 -60.31 -2.13 -1.92
CA ALA A 16 -60.97 -3.43 -1.93
C ALA A 16 -60.07 -4.46 -1.26
N CYS A 17 -60.63 -5.32 -0.41
CA CYS A 17 -59.96 -6.43 0.26
C CYS A 17 -60.69 -7.73 -0.04
N SER A 18 -60.02 -8.87 0.13
CA SER A 18 -60.63 -10.18 0.37
C SER A 18 -59.72 -11.00 1.30
N ASP A 19 -60.35 -11.80 2.15
CA ASP A 19 -59.75 -12.58 3.24
C ASP A 19 -59.21 -13.95 2.72
N ASP A 20 -58.66 -14.92 3.46
CA ASP A 20 -58.90 -15.47 4.81
C ASP A 20 -57.58 -15.68 5.60
N THR A 21 -57.48 -15.54 6.93
CA THR A 21 -58.03 -16.35 8.06
C THR A 21 -57.67 -17.87 8.00
N SER A 22 -57.30 -18.59 9.08
CA SER A 22 -57.19 -18.31 10.53
C SER A 22 -56.03 -19.13 11.18
N SER A 23 -55.73 -18.90 12.47
CA SER A 23 -54.55 -19.42 13.20
C SER A 23 -54.83 -20.59 14.16
N THR A 24 -53.78 -21.29 14.63
CA THR A 24 -53.67 -21.79 16.03
C THR A 24 -52.25 -22.26 16.44
N LYS A 25 -51.99 -22.25 17.75
CA LYS A 25 -50.84 -22.80 18.54
C LYS A 25 -51.48 -23.49 19.79
N PRO A 26 -50.80 -24.08 20.83
CA PRO A 26 -49.35 -24.17 21.15
C PRO A 26 -48.81 -25.52 21.75
N SER A 27 -47.47 -25.65 21.84
CA SER A 27 -46.67 -26.35 22.92
C SER A 27 -46.90 -27.86 23.24
N PRO A 28 -46.09 -28.48 24.13
CA PRO A 28 -44.62 -28.53 24.22
C PRO A 28 -44.08 -29.98 24.35
N GLU A 29 -42.75 -30.22 24.31
CA GLU A 29 -42.01 -31.20 25.19
C GLU A 29 -40.49 -31.27 24.89
N GLU A 30 -39.75 -31.91 25.81
CA GLU A 30 -38.29 -32.16 25.94
C GLU A 30 -38.14 -33.54 26.68
N PRO A 31 -36.97 -34.18 26.96
CA PRO A 31 -35.56 -33.81 26.71
C PRO A 31 -34.59 -35.01 26.35
N GLU A 32 -33.28 -34.78 26.53
CA GLU A 32 -32.16 -35.72 26.80
C GLU A 32 -31.75 -36.82 25.80
N ASN A 33 -30.48 -36.76 25.32
CA ASN A 33 -29.44 -37.68 25.82
C ASN A 33 -27.99 -37.19 25.52
N ALA A 34 -27.09 -37.52 26.44
CA ALA A 34 -25.63 -37.47 26.38
C ALA A 34 -25.04 -38.60 25.49
N SER A 35 -23.73 -38.87 25.32
CA SER A 35 -22.44 -38.36 25.85
C SER A 35 -21.31 -38.82 24.87
N SER A 36 -20.00 -38.54 24.95
CA SER A 36 -19.08 -37.90 25.93
C SER A 36 -17.78 -37.45 25.21
N SER A 37 -16.70 -37.15 25.97
CA SER A 37 -15.28 -36.91 25.61
C SER A 37 -14.95 -35.72 24.68
N SER A 38 -14.13 -34.71 25.02
CA SER A 38 -13.17 -34.40 26.13
C SER A 38 -11.74 -34.96 26.04
N ILE A 39 -10.80 -34.11 25.60
CA ILE A 39 -9.57 -33.78 26.33
C ILE A 39 -9.42 -32.25 26.30
N GLN A 40 -8.88 -31.66 27.38
CA GLN A 40 -8.69 -30.22 27.59
C GLN A 40 -7.20 -29.83 27.56
N GLU A 41 -6.93 -28.54 27.28
CA GLU A 41 -5.87 -27.71 27.91
C GLU A 41 -4.38 -28.09 27.67
N ASN A 42 -3.37 -27.24 27.90
CA ASN A 42 -3.25 -25.82 28.34
C ASN A 42 -2.00 -25.24 27.59
N ASN A 43 -1.97 -24.04 26.98
CA ASN A 43 -1.98 -22.67 27.55
C ASN A 43 -0.58 -22.12 27.91
N SER A 44 -0.49 -20.80 28.12
CA SER A 44 0.63 -19.94 28.54
C SER A 44 1.59 -19.40 27.46
N LEU A 45 1.98 -18.13 27.66
CA LEU A 45 2.96 -17.37 26.90
C LEU A 45 4.31 -17.34 27.66
N SER A 46 5.44 -17.12 26.97
CA SER A 46 6.36 -16.00 27.30
C SER A 46 7.60 -15.95 26.40
N SER A 47 8.29 -14.81 26.51
CA SER A 47 9.53 -14.40 25.83
C SER A 47 10.77 -15.25 26.14
N SER A 48 11.61 -15.46 25.12
CA SER A 48 13.08 -15.28 25.19
C SER A 48 13.62 -15.17 23.75
N SER A 49 14.40 -14.16 23.35
CA SER A 49 15.69 -13.65 23.86
C SER A 49 16.90 -14.37 23.27
N ILE A 50 17.51 -13.70 22.30
CA ILE A 50 18.94 -13.65 21.93
C ILE A 50 19.83 -14.82 22.39
N THR A 51 20.38 -15.55 21.42
CA THR A 51 21.72 -16.16 21.55
C THR A 51 22.60 -15.73 20.37
N ALA A 52 23.74 -15.12 20.67
CA ALA A 52 24.79 -14.85 19.69
C ALA A 52 25.72 -16.06 19.55
N ILE A 53 26.36 -16.20 18.39
CA ILE A 53 27.47 -17.12 18.17
C ILE A 53 28.63 -16.36 17.52
N GLU A 54 29.68 -16.14 18.32
CA GLU A 54 30.95 -15.56 17.86
C GLU A 54 31.84 -16.63 17.21
N SER A 55 32.55 -16.24 16.14
CA SER A 55 33.78 -16.85 15.64
C SER A 55 34.33 -15.90 14.57
N SER A 56 35.15 -14.88 14.88
CA SER A 56 36.51 -14.94 15.43
C SER A 56 37.48 -15.81 14.62
N SER A 57 38.05 -15.20 13.57
CA SER A 57 39.45 -15.41 13.20
C SER A 57 40.03 -14.11 12.62
N SER A 58 41.35 -13.93 12.77
CA SER A 58 42.12 -12.77 12.34
C SER A 58 43.54 -13.22 11.96
N VAL A 59 44.33 -12.32 11.36
CA VAL A 59 45.79 -12.41 11.10
C VAL A 59 46.27 -13.51 10.11
N GLU A 60 47.32 -13.33 9.30
CA GLU A 60 48.03 -12.11 8.85
C GLU A 60 48.75 -12.28 7.50
N VAL A 61 49.21 -11.13 6.99
CA VAL A 61 50.16 -10.83 5.90
C VAL A 61 51.23 -11.89 5.57
N THR A 62 51.47 -12.11 4.26
CA THR A 62 52.79 -12.06 3.56
C THR A 62 52.60 -12.48 2.08
N SER A 63 53.31 -12.04 1.03
CA SER A 63 54.12 -10.86 0.67
C SER A 63 54.99 -11.28 -0.53
N SER A 64 55.04 -10.52 -1.62
CA SER A 64 56.20 -10.41 -2.54
C SER A 64 55.94 -9.31 -3.58
N ALA A 65 56.96 -8.48 -3.85
CA ALA A 65 57.04 -7.58 -5.02
C ALA A 65 57.67 -8.36 -6.20
N GLU A 66 58.04 -7.84 -7.39
CA GLU A 66 58.57 -6.55 -7.88
C GLU A 66 58.29 -6.49 -9.44
N GLU A 67 58.51 -5.44 -10.25
CA GLU A 67 58.84 -4.02 -10.09
C GLU A 67 58.45 -3.20 -11.36
N SER A 68 58.30 -1.87 -11.22
CA SER A 68 58.69 -0.72 -12.11
C SER A 68 58.50 -0.75 -13.67
N MET A 69 58.60 0.34 -14.47
CA MET A 69 59.07 1.74 -14.29
C MET A 69 58.27 2.78 -15.14
N SER A 70 58.36 4.06 -14.73
CA SER A 70 58.30 5.31 -15.55
C SER A 70 57.00 5.75 -16.25
N SER A 71 56.73 7.05 -16.48
CA SER A 71 57.53 8.27 -16.21
C SER A 71 56.64 9.50 -15.91
N SER A 72 57.12 10.43 -15.08
CA SER A 72 56.48 11.72 -14.75
C SER A 72 56.83 12.85 -15.74
N GLU A 73 56.07 13.96 -15.70
CA GLU A 73 56.60 15.32 -15.50
C GLU A 73 55.51 16.21 -14.84
N ASP A 74 55.92 17.24 -14.08
CA ASP A 74 55.06 18.10 -13.26
C ASP A 74 54.71 19.44 -13.95
N PHE A 75 53.59 20.06 -13.54
CA PHE A 75 53.44 21.52 -13.56
C PHE A 75 52.62 22.03 -12.36
N VAL A 76 53.00 23.18 -11.79
CA VAL A 76 52.69 23.52 -10.39
C VAL A 76 51.83 24.77 -10.19
N LEU A 77 50.86 24.65 -9.28
CA LEU A 77 50.31 25.65 -8.34
C LEU A 77 49.91 27.06 -8.83
N SER A 78 48.62 27.37 -8.66
CA SER A 78 48.19 28.40 -7.69
C SER A 78 46.70 28.27 -7.30
N SER A 79 46.45 28.48 -6.01
CA SER A 79 45.39 29.27 -5.35
C SER A 79 44.26 29.91 -6.21
N ASP A 80 43.03 30.09 -5.69
CA ASP A 80 42.60 30.07 -4.28
C ASP A 80 41.10 29.76 -4.04
N SER A 81 40.78 29.41 -2.79
CA SER A 81 39.51 29.63 -2.06
C SER A 81 38.14 29.49 -2.77
N ALA A 82 37.51 28.31 -2.63
CA ALA A 82 36.16 28.17 -2.04
C ALA A 82 35.78 26.69 -1.83
N PRO A 83 35.36 26.25 -0.62
CA PRO A 83 34.80 24.91 -0.42
C PRO A 83 33.33 24.89 -0.86
N VAL A 84 33.08 24.80 -2.17
CA VAL A 84 31.77 24.37 -2.67
C VAL A 84 31.56 22.93 -2.21
N SER A 85 30.62 22.73 -1.26
CA SER A 85 30.25 21.41 -0.76
C SER A 85 29.38 20.67 -1.78
N SER A 86 29.97 20.36 -2.95
CA SER A 86 29.37 19.48 -3.94
C SER A 86 29.43 18.04 -3.44
N SER A 87 28.56 17.74 -2.47
CA SER A 87 28.26 16.39 -2.05
C SER A 87 27.55 15.68 -3.20
N SER A 88 28.32 15.11 -4.12
CA SER A 88 27.85 14.26 -5.22
C SER A 88 27.37 12.92 -4.68
N LYS A 89 26.32 12.96 -3.85
CA LYS A 89 25.57 11.78 -3.42
C LYS A 89 24.55 11.45 -4.51
N VAL A 90 24.50 10.19 -4.91
CA VAL A 90 23.60 9.71 -5.98
C VAL A 90 22.15 10.01 -5.62
N THR A 91 21.44 10.66 -6.56
CA THR A 91 19.98 10.94 -6.58
C THR A 91 19.28 10.88 -5.22
N ALA A 92 19.40 11.95 -4.44
CA ALA A 92 18.46 12.19 -3.35
C ALA A 92 17.05 12.34 -3.91
N SER A 93 16.04 11.83 -3.20
CA SER A 93 14.64 12.09 -3.52
C SER A 93 14.38 13.60 -3.54
N ASN A 94 13.54 14.08 -4.46
CA ASN A 94 13.10 15.47 -4.51
C ASN A 94 12.00 15.71 -3.46
N TYR A 95 12.36 15.41 -2.21
CA TYR A 95 11.52 15.45 -1.02
C TYR A 95 12.00 16.58 -0.10
N ASP A 96 11.09 17.48 0.25
CA ASP A 96 11.35 18.51 1.27
C ASP A 96 10.73 18.10 2.62
N PRO A 97 11.54 17.74 3.64
CA PRO A 97 11.06 17.40 4.97
C PRO A 97 10.55 18.60 5.78
N VAL A 98 10.70 19.85 5.29
CA VAL A 98 10.18 21.05 5.94
C VAL A 98 8.73 21.34 5.52
N THR A 99 8.40 21.22 4.23
CA THR A 99 7.02 21.34 3.73
C THR A 99 6.25 20.01 3.71
N GLY A 100 6.95 18.87 3.79
CA GLY A 100 6.34 17.55 3.70
C GLY A 100 5.89 17.17 2.29
N ILE A 101 6.50 17.76 1.25
CA ILE A 101 6.15 17.52 -0.16
C ILE A 101 7.22 16.68 -0.85
N LEU A 102 6.78 15.64 -1.56
CA LEU A 102 7.56 14.89 -2.53
C LEU A 102 7.20 15.35 -3.94
N THR A 103 8.20 15.64 -4.76
CA THR A 103 8.08 15.81 -6.21
C THR A 103 8.63 14.59 -6.92
N ASP A 104 7.86 14.00 -7.83
CA ASP A 104 8.36 12.96 -8.73
C ASP A 104 9.03 13.61 -9.94
N GLU A 105 10.33 13.39 -10.10
CA GLU A 105 11.12 14.02 -11.17
C GLU A 105 10.80 13.46 -12.57
N ARG A 106 10.03 12.36 -12.65
CA ARG A 106 9.75 11.64 -13.91
C ARG A 106 8.55 12.22 -14.66
N ASP A 107 7.53 12.68 -13.93
CA ASP A 107 6.31 13.30 -14.47
C ASP A 107 6.06 14.73 -13.94
N GLY A 108 6.84 15.20 -12.96
CA GLY A 108 6.71 16.50 -12.32
C GLY A 108 5.59 16.55 -11.26
N GLU A 109 4.99 15.42 -10.90
CA GLU A 109 3.84 15.41 -10.00
C GLU A 109 4.22 15.51 -8.54
N THR A 110 3.42 16.29 -7.80
CA THR A 110 3.61 16.55 -6.37
C THR A 110 2.63 15.78 -5.52
N TYR A 111 3.14 15.29 -4.40
CA TYR A 111 2.48 14.43 -3.42
C TYR A 111 2.79 14.92 -2.00
N LYS A 112 1.78 14.94 -1.12
CA LYS A 112 1.99 15.10 0.32
C LYS A 112 2.66 13.87 0.93
N THR A 113 3.30 14.05 2.07
CA THR A 113 3.89 12.98 2.88
C THR A 113 3.39 13.05 4.32
N ALA A 114 3.38 11.91 5.00
CA ALA A 114 2.96 11.74 6.38
C ALA A 114 4.08 11.06 7.17
N LYS A 115 4.57 11.72 8.23
CA LYS A 115 5.57 11.15 9.13
C LYS A 115 4.89 10.47 10.32
N ILE A 116 5.06 9.16 10.43
CA ILE A 116 4.40 8.33 11.45
C ILE A 116 5.47 7.47 12.14
N GLY A 117 5.69 7.74 13.43
CA GLY A 117 6.81 7.17 14.17
C GLY A 117 8.16 7.53 13.52
N THR A 118 8.88 6.50 13.08
CA THR A 118 10.15 6.63 12.34
C THR A 118 9.96 6.70 10.82
N GLN A 119 8.83 6.22 10.29
CA GLN A 119 8.58 6.11 8.85
C GLN A 119 8.09 7.44 8.25
N VAL A 120 8.40 7.67 6.97
CA VAL A 120 7.85 8.78 6.17
C VAL A 120 7.17 8.18 4.94
N TRP A 121 5.85 8.24 4.91
CA TRP A 121 5.02 7.66 3.86
C TRP A 121 4.53 8.73 2.90
N MET A 122 4.19 8.35 1.66
CA MET A 122 3.30 9.17 0.84
C MET A 122 1.94 9.28 1.54
N GLY A 123 1.41 10.50 1.65
CA GLY A 123 0.06 10.79 2.15
C GLY A 123 -1.03 10.65 1.08
N GLU A 124 -0.62 10.72 -0.19
CA GLU A 124 -1.47 10.55 -1.37
C GLU A 124 -1.03 9.31 -2.17
N ASN A 125 -1.97 8.61 -2.81
CA ASN A 125 -1.68 7.42 -3.60
C ASN A 125 -0.94 7.80 -4.90
N LEU A 126 -0.04 6.92 -5.37
CA LEU A 126 0.73 7.13 -6.59
C LEU A 126 -0.18 7.17 -7.82
N ARG A 127 0.18 8.02 -8.79
CA ARG A 127 -0.57 8.25 -10.04
C ARG A 127 0.32 8.44 -11.28
N PHE A 128 1.60 8.11 -11.13
CA PHE A 128 2.60 7.95 -12.19
C PHE A 128 2.07 7.07 -13.33
N VAL A 129 2.33 7.44 -14.57
CA VAL A 129 1.91 6.68 -15.76
C VAL A 129 3.08 5.83 -16.25
N VAL A 130 2.92 4.51 -16.27
CA VAL A 130 3.94 3.59 -16.80
C VAL A 130 3.83 3.53 -18.33
N GLU A 131 4.94 3.73 -19.05
CA GLU A 131 4.92 3.60 -20.51
C GLU A 131 4.74 2.12 -20.92
N LYS A 132 3.60 1.79 -21.54
CA LYS A 132 3.35 0.43 -22.03
C LYS A 132 4.15 0.16 -23.31
N GLY A 133 5.25 -0.59 -23.19
CA GLY A 133 5.89 -1.23 -24.33
C GLY A 133 4.94 -2.18 -25.07
N GLU A 134 5.12 -2.36 -26.37
CA GLU A 134 4.30 -3.28 -27.16
C GLU A 134 4.38 -4.71 -26.60
N ASN A 135 3.22 -5.30 -26.31
CA ASN A 135 3.05 -6.61 -25.65
C ASN A 135 3.43 -6.67 -24.15
N SER A 136 3.48 -5.53 -23.45
CA SER A 136 3.68 -5.53 -21.99
C SER A 136 2.47 -6.09 -21.21
N CYS A 137 2.74 -6.99 -20.27
CA CYS A 137 1.84 -7.49 -19.23
C CYS A 137 1.56 -6.47 -18.10
N GLN A 138 2.20 -5.30 -18.12
CA GLN A 138 2.11 -4.32 -17.04
C GLN A 138 0.76 -3.59 -17.11
N HIS A 139 -0.24 -4.19 -16.47
CA HIS A 139 -1.58 -3.65 -16.35
C HIS A 139 -1.62 -2.53 -15.29
N PHE A 140 -2.26 -1.42 -15.65
CA PHE A 140 -2.55 -0.28 -14.77
C PHE A 140 -3.63 0.59 -15.44
N ASP A 141 -4.24 1.48 -14.68
CA ASP A 141 -5.27 2.41 -15.15
C ASP A 141 -4.70 3.53 -16.05
N ASN A 142 -4.67 3.31 -17.36
CA ASN A 142 -4.32 4.36 -18.33
C ASN A 142 -5.49 5.31 -18.63
N ASP A 143 -6.73 4.80 -18.74
CA ASP A 143 -7.89 5.56 -19.27
C ASP A 143 -8.77 6.25 -18.21
N ILE A 144 -8.33 6.35 -16.95
CA ILE A 144 -9.05 7.13 -15.93
C ILE A 144 -8.77 8.63 -16.08
N SER A 145 -9.77 9.47 -15.83
CA SER A 145 -9.64 10.93 -15.95
C SER A 145 -8.76 11.52 -14.84
N ASP A 146 -8.05 12.61 -15.15
CA ASP A 146 -7.12 13.28 -14.21
C ASP A 146 -7.78 13.68 -12.88
N SER A 147 -9.07 14.00 -12.90
CA SER A 147 -9.88 14.30 -11.72
C SER A 147 -10.07 13.10 -10.78
N ILE A 148 -10.18 11.89 -11.32
CA ILE A 148 -10.24 10.64 -10.55
C ILE A 148 -8.83 10.32 -10.06
N ALA A 149 -7.85 10.36 -10.97
CA ALA A 149 -6.46 10.07 -10.67
C ALA A 149 -5.91 10.97 -9.55
N LYS A 150 -6.16 12.29 -9.57
CA LYS A 150 -5.67 13.23 -8.55
C LYS A 150 -6.40 13.11 -7.19
N LYS A 151 -7.57 12.46 -7.12
CA LYS A 151 -8.24 12.15 -5.82
C LYS A 151 -7.83 10.78 -5.25
N PHE A 152 -7.75 9.74 -6.08
CA PHE A 152 -7.62 8.35 -5.61
C PHE A 152 -6.26 7.71 -5.93
N GLY A 153 -5.45 8.28 -6.83
CA GLY A 153 -4.30 7.60 -7.42
C GLY A 153 -4.69 6.82 -8.68
N ARG A 154 -3.82 5.92 -9.14
CA ARG A 154 -4.11 4.89 -10.16
C ARG A 154 -4.03 3.50 -9.55
N HIS A 155 -4.78 2.54 -10.09
CA HIS A 155 -4.51 1.14 -9.85
C HIS A 155 -3.33 0.65 -10.71
N TYR A 156 -2.54 -0.25 -10.14
CA TYR A 156 -1.44 -0.95 -10.81
C TYR A 156 -1.59 -2.47 -10.58
N SER A 157 -1.07 -3.28 -11.49
CA SER A 157 -0.76 -4.68 -11.20
C SER A 157 0.56 -4.78 -10.44
N TRP A 158 0.78 -5.90 -9.76
CA TRP A 158 2.00 -6.09 -8.97
C TRP A 158 3.26 -6.14 -9.87
N ILE A 159 3.17 -6.73 -11.06
CA ILE A 159 4.26 -6.71 -12.07
C ILE A 159 4.53 -5.29 -12.59
N ALA A 160 3.48 -4.50 -12.83
CA ALA A 160 3.62 -3.10 -13.23
C ALA A 160 4.31 -2.29 -12.12
N ALA A 161 3.87 -2.46 -10.87
CA ALA A 161 4.43 -1.74 -9.73
C ALA A 161 5.89 -2.11 -9.45
N ALA A 162 6.20 -3.40 -9.35
CA ALA A 162 7.55 -3.89 -9.09
C ALA A 162 8.51 -3.75 -10.29
N GLN A 163 8.04 -3.25 -11.43
CA GLN A 163 8.77 -3.12 -12.71
C GLN A 163 9.41 -4.43 -13.20
N LEU A 164 8.73 -5.56 -12.99
CA LEU A 164 9.27 -6.87 -13.34
C LEU A 164 9.03 -7.24 -14.81
N PRO A 165 9.87 -8.12 -15.39
CA PRO A 165 9.57 -8.84 -16.63
C PRO A 165 8.35 -9.75 -16.50
N CYS A 166 7.64 -9.97 -17.61
CA CYS A 166 6.35 -10.69 -17.63
C CYS A 166 6.41 -12.18 -17.26
N GLU A 167 7.59 -12.80 -17.27
CA GLU A 167 7.76 -14.17 -16.76
C GLU A 167 7.39 -14.29 -15.26
N TYR A 168 7.59 -13.21 -14.49
CA TYR A 168 7.28 -13.16 -13.05
C TYR A 168 5.80 -13.12 -12.72
N ASP A 169 4.87 -12.99 -13.69
CA ASP A 169 3.44 -13.30 -13.47
C ASP A 169 3.22 -14.77 -13.06
N THR A 170 4.18 -15.66 -13.35
CA THR A 170 4.09 -17.11 -13.07
C THR A 170 5.33 -17.70 -12.40
N LEU A 171 6.30 -16.87 -12.02
CA LEU A 171 7.53 -17.26 -11.34
C LEU A 171 7.72 -16.45 -10.05
N TRP A 172 8.34 -17.05 -9.03
CA TRP A 172 8.74 -16.32 -7.83
C TRP A 172 9.79 -15.26 -8.15
N ALA A 173 9.58 -14.03 -7.70
CA ALA A 173 10.59 -12.97 -7.76
C ALA A 173 11.52 -12.97 -6.53
N PHE A 174 11.02 -13.40 -5.37
CA PHE A 174 11.70 -13.40 -4.05
C PHE A 174 12.55 -14.65 -3.75
N SER A 175 12.74 -15.57 -4.71
CA SER A 175 13.21 -16.93 -4.43
C SER A 175 14.74 -17.05 -4.24
N GLY A 176 15.23 -16.75 -3.03
CA GLY A 176 16.58 -17.10 -2.56
C GLY A 176 17.69 -16.19 -3.09
N ASP A 177 18.93 -16.69 -3.14
CA ASP A 177 20.13 -15.88 -3.46
C ASP A 177 20.08 -15.19 -4.84
N ASN A 178 19.31 -15.77 -5.78
CA ASN A 178 19.06 -15.24 -7.12
C ASN A 178 17.77 -14.40 -7.22
N SER A 179 17.19 -13.97 -6.10
CA SER A 179 16.03 -13.07 -6.04
C SER A 179 16.24 -11.81 -6.89
N ILE A 180 15.28 -11.51 -7.78
CA ILE A 180 15.29 -10.32 -8.64
C ILE A 180 14.81 -9.08 -7.87
N ILE A 181 13.89 -9.25 -6.91
CA ILE A 181 13.54 -8.23 -5.93
C ILE A 181 14.56 -8.26 -4.79
N LYS A 182 14.94 -7.10 -4.28
CA LYS A 182 15.72 -6.95 -3.04
C LYS A 182 15.11 -5.80 -2.24
N GLU A 183 14.98 -5.98 -0.93
CA GLU A 183 14.37 -5.00 -0.04
C GLU A 183 15.44 -3.97 0.43
N PRO A 184 15.14 -2.65 0.43
CA PRO A 184 13.95 -2.00 -0.11
C PRO A 184 13.92 -1.99 -1.65
N HIS A 185 12.74 -2.24 -2.24
CA HIS A 185 12.57 -2.33 -3.71
C HIS A 185 11.81 -1.13 -4.28
N GLN A 186 12.50 -0.29 -5.03
CA GLN A 186 11.94 0.94 -5.60
C GLN A 186 10.71 0.69 -6.49
N GLY A 187 10.86 -0.16 -7.52
CA GLY A 187 9.85 -0.30 -8.58
C GLY A 187 9.44 1.07 -9.16
N ILE A 188 8.14 1.26 -9.40
CA ILE A 188 7.57 2.53 -9.88
C ILE A 188 7.52 3.64 -8.83
N CYS A 189 7.98 3.43 -7.59
CA CYS A 189 8.11 4.55 -6.65
C CYS A 189 9.17 5.57 -7.13
N PRO A 190 9.09 6.84 -6.70
CA PRO A 190 10.14 7.83 -7.00
C PRO A 190 11.49 7.41 -6.41
N SER A 191 12.60 7.91 -6.96
CA SER A 191 13.95 7.64 -6.45
C SER A 191 14.06 7.98 -4.96
N GLY A 192 14.59 7.06 -4.14
CA GLY A 192 14.65 7.20 -2.67
C GLY A 192 13.37 6.79 -1.92
N TRP A 193 12.45 6.11 -2.61
CA TRP A 193 11.21 5.56 -2.07
C TRP A 193 10.94 4.16 -2.65
N HIS A 194 10.32 3.28 -1.87
CA HIS A 194 10.07 1.89 -2.24
C HIS A 194 8.62 1.46 -2.08
N ILE A 195 8.29 0.33 -2.71
CA ILE A 195 7.03 -0.39 -2.49
C ILE A 195 7.09 -1.02 -1.10
N PRO A 196 6.19 -0.66 -0.17
CA PRO A 196 6.28 -1.13 1.20
C PRO A 196 6.05 -2.64 1.32
N THR A 197 6.77 -3.26 2.24
CA THR A 197 6.53 -4.62 2.70
C THR A 197 5.32 -4.71 3.63
N ARG A 198 4.87 -5.94 3.89
CA ARG A 198 3.90 -6.28 4.92
C ARG A 198 4.30 -5.76 6.30
N ASP A 199 5.58 -5.91 6.66
CA ASP A 199 6.08 -5.65 8.00
C ASP A 199 6.22 -4.13 8.25
N GLU A 200 6.45 -3.35 7.20
CA GLU A 200 6.40 -1.89 7.24
C GLU A 200 4.98 -1.37 7.39
N TRP A 201 4.00 -1.91 6.66
CA TRP A 201 2.58 -1.62 6.89
C TRP A 201 2.12 -2.06 8.29
N GLN A 202 2.58 -3.21 8.79
CA GLN A 202 2.27 -3.67 10.15
C GLN A 202 2.89 -2.73 11.21
N THR A 203 4.08 -2.17 10.94
CA THR A 203 4.72 -1.15 11.77
C THR A 203 3.90 0.14 11.80
N LEU A 204 3.47 0.65 10.65
CA LEU A 204 2.55 1.79 10.54
C LEU A 204 1.27 1.56 11.37
N LEU A 205 0.58 0.44 11.13
CA LEU A 205 -0.70 0.10 11.74
C LEU A 205 -0.64 -0.24 13.24
N SER A 206 0.55 -0.49 13.78
CA SER A 206 0.77 -0.70 15.23
C SER A 206 1.37 0.52 15.94
N THR A 207 1.88 1.51 15.20
CA THR A 207 2.44 2.75 15.76
C THR A 207 1.34 3.74 16.17
N VAL A 208 0.22 3.78 15.44
CA VAL A 208 -0.87 4.76 15.66
C VAL A 208 -2.26 4.13 15.57
N PRO A 209 -3.29 4.68 16.26
CA PRO A 209 -4.67 4.20 16.12
C PRO A 209 -5.19 4.44 14.71
N LEU A 210 -5.84 3.44 14.09
CA LEU A 210 -6.27 3.49 12.69
C LEU A 210 -7.04 4.78 12.32
N GLN A 211 -7.96 5.25 13.18
CA GLN A 211 -8.72 6.49 12.94
C GLN A 211 -7.85 7.73 12.63
N SER A 212 -6.63 7.80 13.18
CA SER A 212 -5.70 8.91 12.99
C SER A 212 -5.04 8.95 11.60
N ILE A 213 -5.14 7.86 10.83
CA ILE A 213 -4.64 7.76 9.46
C ILE A 213 -5.75 7.56 8.41
N LEU A 214 -7.00 7.39 8.85
CA LEU A 214 -8.17 7.41 8.00
C LEU A 214 -8.53 8.86 7.62
N SER A 215 -8.81 9.06 6.32
CA SER A 215 -9.27 10.33 5.77
C SER A 215 -10.55 10.81 6.46
N THR A 216 -10.71 12.12 6.61
CA THR A 216 -11.92 12.71 7.22
C THR A 216 -13.20 12.49 6.40
N GLU A 217 -13.14 11.88 5.20
CA GLU A 217 -14.31 11.35 4.48
C GLU A 217 -14.91 10.10 5.14
N TRP A 218 -14.20 9.43 6.05
CA TRP A 218 -14.76 8.36 6.89
C TRP A 218 -15.70 8.93 7.94
N LYS A 219 -17.01 8.81 7.69
CA LYS A 219 -18.08 9.22 8.61
C LYS A 219 -18.64 8.03 9.36
N LYS A 220 -18.69 8.17 10.68
CA LYS A 220 -19.13 7.13 11.62
C LYS A 220 -20.52 6.58 11.26
N THR A 221 -20.60 5.27 11.06
CA THR A 221 -21.86 4.52 11.00
C THR A 221 -22.06 3.75 12.31
N LEU A 222 -23.12 2.95 12.41
CA LEU A 222 -23.42 2.14 13.62
C LEU A 222 -22.27 1.18 14.00
N HIS A 223 -21.49 0.75 13.01
CA HIS A 223 -20.42 -0.25 13.11
C HIS A 223 -19.09 0.20 12.47
N GLY A 224 -19.00 1.46 12.00
CA GLY A 224 -17.90 1.94 11.18
C GLY A 224 -17.03 2.99 11.85
N TYR A 225 -15.82 3.16 11.32
CA TYR A 225 -14.81 4.09 11.82
C TYR A 225 -15.12 5.54 11.43
N GLU A 226 -14.55 6.47 12.21
CA GLU A 226 -14.54 7.90 11.91
C GLU A 226 -13.07 8.31 11.71
N GLY A 227 -12.76 8.95 10.60
CA GLY A 227 -11.39 9.37 10.28
C GLY A 227 -11.09 10.77 10.78
N THR A 228 -9.96 10.95 11.45
CA THR A 228 -9.51 12.25 11.97
C THR A 228 -8.31 12.82 11.20
N ASP A 229 -7.54 11.95 10.53
CA ASP A 229 -6.40 12.29 9.66
C ASP A 229 -5.30 13.14 10.34
N ASP A 230 -5.05 12.86 11.63
CA ASP A 230 -4.12 13.58 12.50
C ASP A 230 -2.68 13.69 11.92
N TYR A 231 -2.30 12.75 11.05
CA TYR A 231 -0.97 12.65 10.44
C TYR A 231 -0.91 13.06 8.96
N GLY A 232 -2.04 13.42 8.33
CA GLY A 232 -2.10 13.72 6.89
C GLY A 232 -1.83 12.51 5.98
N PHE A 233 -2.16 11.30 6.47
CA PHE A 233 -2.01 10.04 5.73
C PHE A 233 -3.26 9.73 4.89
N SER A 234 -4.41 10.33 5.19
CA SER A 234 -5.56 10.43 4.29
C SER A 234 -5.97 9.11 3.60
N LEU A 235 -6.07 7.98 4.32
CA LEU A 235 -6.68 6.77 3.76
C LEU A 235 -8.15 7.04 3.44
N ASN A 236 -8.43 7.36 2.19
CA ASN A 236 -9.77 7.58 1.68
C ASN A 236 -10.63 6.31 1.80
N ARG A 237 -11.93 6.45 1.55
CA ARG A 237 -12.76 5.30 1.14
C ARG A 237 -12.48 5.01 -0.34
N GLY A 238 -12.86 3.83 -0.82
CA GLY A 238 -12.70 3.46 -2.23
C GLY A 238 -13.42 4.41 -3.19
N ARG A 239 -13.28 4.20 -4.50
CA ARG A 239 -14.03 4.98 -5.48
C ARG A 239 -15.53 4.64 -5.36
N PHE A 240 -16.25 5.39 -4.52
CA PHE A 240 -17.66 5.25 -4.07
C PHE A 240 -18.76 4.86 -5.09
N GLU A 241 -18.48 4.79 -6.38
CA GLU A 241 -19.40 4.35 -7.45
C GLU A 241 -19.06 2.94 -8.00
N VAL A 242 -17.93 2.36 -7.56
CA VAL A 242 -17.32 1.13 -8.08
C VAL A 242 -16.69 0.27 -6.97
N GLU A 243 -16.08 0.89 -5.96
CA GLU A 243 -15.32 0.24 -4.89
C GLU A 243 -15.76 0.72 -3.49
N ASP A 244 -16.21 -0.22 -2.64
CA ASP A 244 -16.51 0.04 -1.21
C ASP A 244 -15.27 0.00 -0.29
N TYR A 245 -14.10 -0.32 -0.85
CA TYR A 245 -12.81 -0.50 -0.16
C TYR A 245 -11.66 0.05 -1.01
N GLN A 246 -10.47 0.22 -0.43
CA GLN A 246 -9.23 0.40 -1.21
C GLN A 246 -8.34 -0.82 -1.02
N GLU A 247 -7.81 -1.40 -2.10
CA GLU A 247 -6.71 -2.37 -2.04
C GLU A 247 -5.37 -1.65 -2.26
N PHE A 248 -4.37 -1.96 -1.45
CA PHE A 248 -3.01 -1.41 -1.54
C PHE A 248 -2.02 -2.52 -1.86
N LEU A 249 -1.22 -2.33 -2.91
CA LEU A 249 -0.11 -3.22 -3.23
C LEU A 249 0.93 -3.19 -2.10
N ILE A 250 1.38 -4.38 -1.72
CA ILE A 250 2.58 -4.57 -0.92
C ILE A 250 3.57 -5.45 -1.68
N LEU A 251 4.85 -5.36 -1.35
CA LEU A 251 5.90 -5.98 -2.13
C LEU A 251 5.87 -7.51 -2.09
N ASN A 252 5.41 -8.13 -0.99
CA ASN A 252 5.61 -9.56 -0.73
C ASN A 252 4.70 -10.49 -1.56
N GLU A 253 5.28 -11.59 -2.05
CA GLU A 253 4.56 -12.63 -2.77
C GLU A 253 3.81 -13.62 -1.85
N ARG A 254 2.71 -14.20 -2.35
CA ARG A 254 1.96 -15.30 -1.71
C ARG A 254 2.19 -16.65 -2.41
N ALA A 255 2.28 -16.63 -3.73
CA ALA A 255 2.45 -17.79 -4.59
C ALA A 255 3.11 -17.37 -5.91
N ILE A 256 3.53 -18.33 -6.73
CA ILE A 256 4.12 -18.08 -8.06
C ILE A 256 3.25 -17.17 -8.95
N ASP A 257 1.93 -17.19 -8.77
CA ASP A 257 0.91 -16.45 -9.52
C ASP A 257 0.28 -15.27 -8.75
N LYS A 258 0.63 -15.07 -7.47
CA LYS A 258 -0.10 -14.16 -6.57
C LYS A 258 0.80 -13.36 -5.63
N ASN A 259 0.51 -12.07 -5.50
CA ASN A 259 1.03 -11.20 -4.44
C ASN A 259 0.08 -11.14 -3.24
N TYR A 260 0.56 -10.58 -2.14
CA TYR A 260 -0.30 -10.02 -1.10
C TYR A 260 -0.68 -8.58 -1.43
N SER A 261 -1.82 -8.15 -0.91
CA SER A 261 -2.24 -6.75 -0.84
C SER A 261 -2.90 -6.48 0.51
N ILE A 262 -3.05 -5.21 0.89
CA ILE A 262 -3.81 -4.80 2.09
C ILE A 262 -5.09 -4.10 1.64
N ALA A 263 -6.24 -4.68 1.96
CA ALA A 263 -7.55 -4.10 1.67
C ALA A 263 -8.12 -3.39 2.90
N ILE A 264 -8.63 -2.17 2.70
CA ILE A 264 -9.21 -1.30 3.72
C ILE A 264 -10.72 -1.16 3.45
N TYR A 265 -11.53 -1.94 4.17
CA TYR A 265 -13.00 -2.01 4.05
C TYR A 265 -13.70 -1.08 5.05
N HIS A 266 -14.92 -0.62 4.73
CA HIS A 266 -15.71 0.23 5.63
C HIS A 266 -16.63 -0.58 6.58
N ASP A 267 -16.04 -1.38 7.46
CA ASP A 267 -16.75 -2.20 8.46
C ASP A 267 -16.08 -2.19 9.85
N GLU A 268 -16.39 -3.19 10.70
CA GLU A 268 -15.88 -3.33 12.07
C GLU A 268 -14.40 -3.74 12.17
N ASN A 269 -13.87 -4.43 11.15
CA ASN A 269 -12.51 -5.00 11.16
C ASN A 269 -11.73 -4.56 9.91
N PRO A 270 -11.65 -3.25 9.64
CA PRO A 270 -11.43 -2.67 8.31
C PRO A 270 -10.14 -3.10 7.59
N VAL A 271 -9.12 -3.62 8.28
CA VAL A 271 -7.81 -3.95 7.69
C VAL A 271 -7.68 -5.44 7.42
N HIS A 272 -7.65 -5.82 6.15
CA HIS A 272 -7.52 -7.20 5.69
C HIS A 272 -6.24 -7.41 4.88
N LEU A 273 -5.48 -8.47 5.17
CA LEU A 273 -4.44 -8.97 4.28
C LEU A 273 -5.09 -9.91 3.24
N VAL A 274 -5.14 -9.46 1.99
CA VAL A 274 -5.75 -10.20 0.87
C VAL A 274 -4.68 -10.72 -0.10
N THR A 275 -5.10 -11.51 -1.09
CA THR A 275 -4.17 -12.13 -2.05
C THR A 275 -4.74 -12.05 -3.47
N SER A 276 -4.03 -11.36 -4.36
CA SER A 276 -4.48 -11.03 -5.71
C SER A 276 -3.56 -11.68 -6.75
N PRO A 277 -4.07 -12.05 -7.95
CA PRO A 277 -3.21 -12.49 -9.05
C PRO A 277 -2.25 -11.37 -9.46
N LYS A 278 -0.99 -11.68 -9.77
CA LYS A 278 0.04 -10.65 -10.04
C LYS A 278 -0.29 -9.69 -11.19
N PHE A 279 -1.04 -10.18 -12.18
CA PHE A 279 -1.54 -9.41 -13.32
C PHE A 279 -2.76 -8.52 -13.01
N TYR A 280 -3.39 -8.66 -11.83
CA TYR A 280 -4.60 -7.93 -11.46
C TYR A 280 -4.29 -6.45 -11.18
N SER A 281 -4.75 -5.56 -12.06
CA SER A 281 -4.70 -4.11 -11.86
C SER A 281 -5.95 -3.59 -11.16
N GLY A 282 -6.00 -3.73 -9.83
CA GLY A 282 -7.08 -3.23 -8.99
C GLY A 282 -6.62 -2.76 -7.61
N ALA A 283 -5.31 -2.48 -7.46
CA ALA A 283 -4.71 -2.05 -6.20
C ALA A 283 -3.90 -0.77 -6.39
N TYR A 284 -4.10 0.18 -5.49
CA TYR A 284 -3.35 1.44 -5.40
C TYR A 284 -1.94 1.18 -4.88
N LEU A 285 -1.00 2.07 -5.19
CA LEU A 285 0.34 2.07 -4.57
C LEU A 285 0.54 3.34 -3.73
N ARG A 286 1.26 3.19 -2.62
CA ARG A 286 1.63 4.25 -1.71
C ARG A 286 3.03 3.94 -1.18
N CYS A 287 4.01 4.74 -1.57
CA CYS A 287 5.42 4.44 -1.29
C CYS A 287 5.84 4.87 0.11
N LEU A 288 6.89 4.23 0.62
CA LEU A 288 7.59 4.54 1.87
C LEU A 288 9.02 5.02 1.50
N MET A 289 9.54 6.00 2.25
CA MET A 289 10.88 6.54 2.04
C MET A 289 11.96 5.61 2.59
N ASP A 290 13.13 5.56 1.93
CA ASP A 290 14.34 4.82 2.34
C ASP A 290 15.05 5.42 3.58
#